data_AF-A0A1X4HRZ6-F1
#
_entry.id   AF-A0A1X4HRZ6-F1
#
_cell.length_a   1.000
_cell.length_b   1.000
_cell.length_c   1.000
_cell.angle_alpha   90.00
_cell.angle_beta   90.00
_cell.angle_gamma   90.00
#
_symmetry.space_group_name_H-M   'P 1'
#
loop_
_entity.id
_entity.type
_entity.pdbx_description
1 polymer ?
#
loop_
_entity_poly.entity_id
_entity_poly.type
_entity_poly.pdbx_seq_one_letter_code
_entity_poly.pdbx_strand_id
1 'polypeptide(L)'
;MQVTDAVTTPPNWELYRRTVVDIRFPDRTVRIKPRPRGTAEGPFPELPGPAGTVALHVVTAYDPHGRPALTEDNARAQARLLDELGRRGLAWWPATGSDVHGTHIEQSVAVAGLSDSAARELGRRFGQDAVFAWTPGTWRLLSCDGGATDIDAVLVRDAVGTIPTGAESRRRAPGRAPARPPTAPPPAGPETTPVSPPV
;
A
#
# COMPACT_ATOMS: atom_id res chain seq x y z
N MET A 1 -33.43 -22.15 19.67
CA MET A 1 -33.72 -20.92 18.91
C MET A 1 -32.38 -20.30 18.56
N GLN A 2 -31.83 -20.63 17.38
CA GLN A 2 -30.60 -20.00 16.90
C GLN A 2 -31.01 -18.81 16.03
N VAL A 3 -30.72 -17.61 16.51
CA VAL A 3 -30.74 -16.40 15.69
C VAL A 3 -29.45 -16.44 14.89
N THR A 4 -29.51 -16.91 13.65
CA THR A 4 -28.46 -16.65 12.68
C THR A 4 -28.51 -15.16 12.37
N ASP A 5 -27.58 -14.40 12.94
CA ASP A 5 -27.33 -13.03 12.48
C ASP A 5 -27.02 -13.10 10.98
N ALA A 6 -27.95 -12.61 10.17
CA ALA A 6 -27.71 -12.40 8.77
C ALA A 6 -26.60 -11.36 8.67
N VAL A 7 -25.39 -11.81 8.36
CA VAL A 7 -24.28 -10.95 7.93
C VAL A 7 -24.81 -10.15 6.73
N THR A 8 -25.25 -8.92 7.01
CA THR A 8 -25.87 -8.08 6.00
C THR A 8 -24.72 -7.63 5.11
N THR A 9 -24.64 -8.20 3.91
CA THR A 9 -23.66 -7.76 2.92
C THR A 9 -23.88 -6.28 2.68
N PRO A 10 -22.85 -5.41 2.80
CA PRO A 10 -23.02 -3.98 2.55
C PRO A 10 -23.66 -3.78 1.16
N PRO A 11 -24.58 -2.81 0.99
CA PRO A 11 -25.35 -2.62 -0.24
C PRO A 11 -24.48 -2.44 -1.50
N ASN A 12 -23.19 -2.13 -1.35
CA ASN A 12 -22.27 -1.81 -2.44
C ASN A 12 -21.39 -3.00 -2.91
N TRP A 13 -21.63 -4.22 -2.43
CA TRP A 13 -20.75 -5.36 -2.69
C TRP A 13 -20.62 -5.73 -4.18
N GLU A 14 -21.70 -5.58 -4.96
CA GLU A 14 -21.65 -5.80 -6.41
C GLU A 14 -20.83 -4.73 -7.15
N LEU A 15 -20.78 -3.50 -6.62
CA LEU A 15 -19.91 -2.44 -7.16
C LEU A 15 -18.44 -2.79 -6.92
N TYR A 16 -18.10 -3.22 -5.71
CA TYR A 16 -16.73 -3.66 -5.38
C TYR A 16 -16.28 -4.85 -6.25
N ARG A 17 -17.19 -5.78 -6.58
CA ARG A 17 -16.90 -6.92 -7.46
C ARG A 17 -16.59 -6.52 -8.90
N ARG A 18 -16.98 -5.33 -9.32
CA ARG A 18 -16.77 -4.81 -10.68
C ARG A 18 -15.62 -3.81 -10.74
N THR A 19 -15.05 -3.43 -9.60
CA THR A 19 -13.95 -2.48 -9.54
C THR A 19 -12.75 -2.97 -10.32
N VAL A 20 -12.28 -2.14 -11.24
CA VAL A 20 -10.99 -2.28 -11.89
C VAL A 20 -9.97 -1.50 -11.09
N VAL A 21 -8.80 -2.09 -10.86
CA VAL A 21 -7.72 -1.42 -10.12
C VAL A 21 -6.50 -1.26 -11.01
N ASP A 22 -6.03 -0.03 -11.18
CA ASP A 22 -4.74 0.25 -11.80
C ASP A 22 -3.71 0.53 -10.70
N ILE A 23 -2.60 -0.23 -10.68
CA ILE A 23 -1.49 -0.06 -9.74
C ILE A 23 -0.26 0.44 -10.51
N ARG A 24 0.32 1.55 -10.07
CA ARG A 24 1.48 2.16 -10.71
C ARG A 24 2.79 1.77 -10.02
N PHE A 25 3.49 0.82 -10.60
CA PHE A 25 4.87 0.47 -10.25
C PHE A 25 5.86 1.45 -10.91
N PRO A 26 7.15 1.46 -10.50
CA PRO A 26 8.14 2.37 -11.08
C PRO A 26 8.35 2.20 -12.59
N ASP A 27 8.21 0.99 -13.10
CA ASP A 27 8.50 0.60 -14.50
C ASP A 27 7.23 0.38 -15.34
N ARG A 28 6.07 0.21 -14.72
CA ARG A 28 4.82 -0.17 -15.40
C ARG A 28 3.57 0.17 -14.59
N THR A 29 2.44 0.21 -15.29
CA THR A 29 1.11 0.15 -14.66
C THR A 29 0.51 -1.24 -14.86
N VAL A 30 -0.02 -1.83 -13.79
CA VAL A 30 -0.75 -3.10 -13.85
C VAL A 30 -2.23 -2.81 -13.65
N ARG A 31 -3.03 -3.12 -14.67
CA ARG A 31 -4.48 -3.11 -14.60
C ARG A 31 -5.00 -4.47 -14.13
N ILE A 32 -5.86 -4.45 -13.13
CA ILE A 32 -6.48 -5.62 -12.52
C ILE A 32 -7.97 -5.52 -12.75
N LYS A 33 -8.52 -6.41 -13.57
CA LYS A 33 -9.96 -6.51 -13.83
C LYS A 33 -10.55 -7.74 -13.12
N PRO A 34 -11.74 -7.64 -12.53
CA PRO A 34 -12.44 -8.81 -12.01
C PRO A 34 -12.81 -9.81 -13.11
N ARG A 35 -12.68 -11.12 -12.85
CA ARG A 35 -13.14 -12.23 -13.72
C ARG A 35 -13.82 -13.32 -12.91
N PRO A 36 -14.54 -14.25 -13.58
CA PRO A 36 -15.08 -15.45 -12.93
C PRO A 36 -14.01 -16.23 -12.16
N ARG A 37 -14.44 -16.93 -11.12
CA ARG A 37 -13.56 -17.80 -10.31
C ARG A 37 -12.81 -18.79 -11.21
N GLY A 38 -11.52 -18.99 -10.93
CA GLY A 38 -10.68 -19.97 -11.63
C GLY A 38 -9.99 -19.50 -12.91
N THR A 39 -9.97 -18.18 -13.21
CA THR A 39 -9.36 -17.63 -14.45
C THR A 39 -8.18 -16.67 -14.19
N ALA A 40 -6.95 -17.17 -14.06
CA ALA A 40 -5.75 -16.35 -13.76
C ALA A 40 -4.76 -16.29 -14.92
N GLU A 41 -4.33 -15.08 -15.28
CA GLU A 41 -3.28 -14.91 -16.30
C GLU A 41 -2.22 -13.87 -15.88
N GLY A 42 -0.95 -14.14 -16.23
CA GLY A 42 0.24 -13.27 -16.22
C GLY A 42 1.02 -13.11 -14.88
N PRO A 43 2.17 -12.38 -14.89
CA PRO A 43 3.19 -12.37 -13.82
C PRO A 43 2.94 -11.50 -12.56
N PHE A 44 2.95 -12.06 -11.35
CA PHE A 44 2.92 -11.26 -10.12
C PHE A 44 4.17 -10.36 -9.99
N PRO A 45 4.07 -9.10 -9.52
CA PRO A 45 5.23 -8.23 -9.37
C PRO A 45 6.19 -8.77 -8.32
N GLU A 46 7.48 -8.59 -8.55
CA GLU A 46 8.48 -8.78 -7.50
C GLU A 46 8.30 -7.72 -6.42
N LEU A 47 8.07 -8.15 -5.19
CA LEU A 47 7.85 -7.27 -4.05
C LEU A 47 9.12 -7.14 -3.20
N PRO A 48 9.42 -5.94 -2.68
CA PRO A 48 10.46 -5.76 -1.68
C PRO A 48 10.07 -6.47 -0.37
N GLY A 49 10.97 -7.30 0.16
CA GLY A 49 10.77 -8.02 1.42
C GLY A 49 11.45 -9.38 1.42
N PRO A 50 11.39 -10.13 2.53
CA PRO A 50 11.78 -11.54 2.54
C PRO A 50 11.02 -12.31 1.47
N ALA A 51 11.69 -13.28 0.83
CA ALA A 51 11.04 -14.20 -0.09
C ALA A 51 9.78 -14.78 0.57
N GLY A 52 8.61 -14.56 -0.04
CA GLY A 52 7.33 -14.93 0.55
C GLY A 52 6.50 -13.79 1.15
N THR A 53 6.83 -12.52 0.88
CA THR A 53 5.84 -11.44 1.04
C THR A 53 4.74 -11.66 -0.02
N VAL A 54 3.70 -12.40 0.37
CA VAL A 54 2.80 -13.10 -0.57
C VAL A 54 1.62 -12.27 -1.07
N ALA A 55 1.42 -11.04 -0.56
CA ALA A 55 0.26 -10.23 -0.93
C ALA A 55 0.53 -8.73 -1.02
N LEU A 56 -0.16 -8.09 -1.97
CA LEU A 56 -0.46 -6.66 -1.96
C LEU A 56 -1.88 -6.43 -1.48
N HIS A 57 -2.09 -5.45 -0.62
CA HIS A 57 -3.43 -5.03 -0.22
C HIS A 57 -3.75 -3.66 -0.79
N VAL A 58 -4.86 -3.55 -1.52
CA VAL A 58 -5.32 -2.25 -2.05
C VAL A 58 -6.31 -1.64 -1.09
N VAL A 59 -5.97 -0.45 -0.60
CA VAL A 59 -6.73 0.30 0.39
C VAL A 59 -6.97 1.72 -0.13
N THR A 60 -8.19 2.20 0.02
CA THR A 60 -8.58 3.59 -0.24
C THR A 60 -9.02 4.25 1.07
N ALA A 61 -8.97 5.57 1.12
CA ALA A 61 -9.61 6.36 2.16
C ALA A 61 -10.76 7.23 1.61
N TYR A 62 -11.10 7.06 0.34
CA TYR A 62 -12.19 7.79 -0.32
C TYR A 62 -13.54 7.22 0.11
N ASP A 63 -14.55 8.10 0.09
CA ASP A 63 -15.97 7.79 0.25
C ASP A 63 -16.25 6.79 1.41
N PRO A 64 -15.82 7.12 2.64
CA PRO A 64 -15.93 6.21 3.79
C PRO A 64 -17.38 5.75 3.99
N HIS A 65 -17.54 4.46 4.28
CA HIS A 65 -18.81 3.73 4.37
C HIS A 65 -19.61 3.75 3.06
N GLY A 66 -18.92 3.89 1.92
CA GLY A 66 -19.50 3.99 0.59
C GLY A 66 -20.34 5.25 0.37
N ARG A 67 -20.07 6.31 1.15
CA ARG A 67 -20.81 7.58 1.07
C ARG A 67 -19.96 8.62 0.35
N PRO A 68 -20.43 9.17 -0.78
CA PRO A 68 -19.70 10.23 -1.49
C PRO A 68 -19.33 11.37 -0.55
N ALA A 69 -18.04 11.69 -0.48
CA ALA A 69 -17.52 12.81 0.27
C ALA A 69 -17.00 13.91 -0.66
N LEU A 70 -16.76 15.10 -0.10
CA LEU A 70 -16.15 16.18 -0.86
C LEU A 70 -14.74 15.81 -1.30
N THR A 71 -14.34 16.26 -2.49
CA THR A 71 -13.01 15.96 -3.06
C THR A 71 -11.88 16.30 -2.10
N GLU A 72 -11.98 17.42 -1.37
CA GLU A 72 -10.96 17.80 -0.40
C GLU A 72 -10.93 16.90 0.85
N ASP A 73 -12.09 16.42 1.32
CA ASP A 73 -12.16 15.51 2.46
C ASP A 73 -11.57 14.15 2.11
N ASN A 74 -11.86 13.67 0.90
CA ASN A 74 -11.25 12.47 0.34
C ASN A 74 -9.72 12.63 0.20
N ALA A 75 -9.25 13.77 -0.33
CA ALA A 75 -7.82 14.04 -0.43
C ALA A 75 -7.14 14.11 0.95
N ARG A 76 -7.77 14.75 1.95
CA ARG A 76 -7.28 14.77 3.34
C ARG A 76 -7.24 13.38 3.96
N ALA A 77 -8.26 12.55 3.75
CA ALA A 77 -8.30 11.19 4.25
C ALA A 77 -7.21 10.33 3.62
N GLN A 78 -7.01 10.45 2.31
CA GLN A 78 -5.95 9.75 1.58
C GLN A 78 -4.55 10.18 2.04
N ALA A 79 -4.32 11.48 2.25
CA ALA A 79 -3.05 11.96 2.81
C ALA A 79 -2.77 11.34 4.19
N ARG A 80 -3.78 11.25 5.07
CA ARG A 80 -3.64 10.57 6.38
C ARG A 80 -3.31 9.08 6.25
N LEU A 81 -3.86 8.39 5.24
CA LEU A 81 -3.50 7.00 4.94
C LEU A 81 -2.03 6.89 4.53
N LEU A 82 -1.56 7.75 3.62
CA LEU A 82 -0.15 7.76 3.19
C LEU A 82 0.81 8.04 4.36
N ASP A 83 0.45 8.97 5.25
CA ASP A 83 1.25 9.29 6.44
C ASP A 83 1.33 8.11 7.42
N GLU A 84 0.22 7.38 7.63
CA GLU A 84 0.20 6.16 8.44
C GLU A 84 1.12 5.08 7.85
N LEU A 85 1.06 4.85 6.53
CA LEU A 85 1.94 3.89 5.85
C LEU A 85 3.41 4.30 5.97
N GLY A 86 3.70 5.60 5.82
CA GLY A 86 5.04 6.16 6.01
C GLY A 86 5.58 5.96 7.43
N ARG A 87 4.76 6.21 8.46
CA ARG A 87 5.13 5.96 9.87
C ARG A 87 5.41 4.50 10.17
N ARG A 88 4.70 3.57 9.52
CA ARG A 88 4.93 2.12 9.66
C ARG A 88 6.11 1.60 8.85
N GLY A 89 6.70 2.43 7.98
CA GLY A 89 7.78 2.01 7.08
C GLY A 89 7.34 0.98 6.03
N LEU A 90 6.06 0.95 5.68
CA LEU A 90 5.53 0.00 4.70
C LEU A 90 5.81 0.47 3.27
N ALA A 91 6.17 -0.47 2.40
CA ALA A 91 6.28 -0.20 0.97
C ALA A 91 4.88 -0.14 0.36
N TRP A 92 4.65 0.87 -0.49
CA TRP A 92 3.38 1.05 -1.19
C TRP A 92 3.55 1.69 -2.56
N TRP A 93 2.55 1.49 -3.42
CA TRP A 93 2.46 2.06 -4.76
C TRP A 93 1.11 2.79 -4.92
N PRO A 94 1.08 3.92 -5.66
CA PRO A 94 -0.17 4.56 -6.03
C PRO A 94 -1.07 3.59 -6.79
N ALA A 95 -2.35 3.58 -6.44
CA ALA A 95 -3.36 2.83 -7.15
C ALA A 95 -4.60 3.69 -7.39
N THR A 96 -5.43 3.27 -8.33
CA THR A 96 -6.76 3.87 -8.56
C THR A 96 -7.78 2.77 -8.74
N GLY A 97 -8.87 2.84 -7.98
CA GLY A 97 -10.04 2.01 -8.21
C GLY A 97 -11.00 2.75 -9.13
N SER A 98 -11.55 2.06 -10.12
CA SER A 98 -12.59 2.62 -10.98
C SER A 98 -13.71 1.62 -11.24
N ASP A 99 -14.88 2.12 -11.63
CA ASP A 99 -15.85 1.24 -12.29
C ASP A 99 -15.31 0.75 -13.65
N VAL A 100 -15.98 -0.25 -14.24
CA VAL A 100 -15.58 -0.86 -15.52
C VAL A 100 -15.59 0.11 -16.70
N HIS A 101 -16.34 1.21 -16.61
CA HIS A 101 -16.45 2.26 -17.62
C HIS A 101 -15.50 3.43 -17.35
N GLY A 102 -14.79 3.45 -16.20
CA GLY A 102 -13.89 4.52 -15.79
C GLY A 102 -14.61 5.82 -15.41
N THR A 103 -15.90 5.78 -15.06
CA THR A 103 -16.70 6.99 -14.82
C THR A 103 -16.49 7.51 -13.40
N HIS A 104 -16.44 6.61 -12.42
CA HIS A 104 -16.04 6.88 -11.05
C HIS A 104 -14.60 6.40 -10.85
N ILE A 105 -13.72 7.29 -10.38
CA ILE A 105 -12.29 7.00 -10.13
C ILE A 105 -11.95 7.48 -8.72
N GLU A 106 -11.43 6.57 -7.91
CA GLU A 106 -10.97 6.83 -6.55
C GLU A 106 -9.47 6.57 -6.42
N GLN A 107 -8.78 7.45 -5.71
CA GLN A 107 -7.38 7.23 -5.37
C GLN A 107 -7.26 6.16 -4.29
N SER A 108 -6.29 5.26 -4.45
CA SER A 108 -5.99 4.20 -3.51
C SER A 108 -4.47 3.96 -3.43
N VAL A 109 -4.07 2.98 -2.63
CA VAL A 109 -2.70 2.52 -2.53
C VAL A 109 -2.64 1.00 -2.48
N ALA A 110 -1.70 0.42 -3.20
CA ALA A 110 -1.32 -0.98 -3.05
C ALA A 110 -0.18 -1.07 -2.04
N VAL A 111 -0.38 -1.81 -0.95
CA VAL A 111 0.56 -1.89 0.19
C VAL A 111 1.13 -3.29 0.28
N ALA A 112 2.47 -3.41 0.37
CA ALA A 112 3.14 -4.69 0.61
C ALA A 112 3.39 -4.91 2.11
N GLY A 113 3.43 -6.18 2.52
CA GLY A 113 3.86 -6.58 3.87
C GLY A 113 2.76 -6.53 4.95
N LEU A 114 1.50 -6.30 4.57
CA LEU A 114 0.37 -6.45 5.48
C LEU A 114 -0.14 -7.90 5.48
N SER A 115 -0.64 -8.37 6.63
CA SER A 115 -1.55 -9.52 6.67
C SER A 115 -2.96 -9.10 6.25
N ASP A 116 -3.80 -10.06 5.85
CA ASP A 116 -5.23 -9.82 5.58
C ASP A 116 -5.92 -9.16 6.79
N SER A 117 -5.59 -9.58 8.01
CA SER A 117 -6.13 -8.98 9.24
C SER A 117 -5.70 -7.53 9.45
N ALA A 118 -4.42 -7.22 9.23
CA ALA A 118 -3.89 -5.86 9.37
C ALA A 118 -4.43 -4.93 8.28
N ALA A 119 -4.61 -5.44 7.06
CA ALA A 119 -5.23 -4.71 5.96
C ALA A 119 -6.70 -4.38 6.26
N ARG A 120 -7.48 -5.34 6.78
CA ARG A 120 -8.88 -5.12 7.22
C ARG A 120 -8.95 -4.09 8.35
N GLU A 121 -8.04 -4.16 9.32
CA GLU A 121 -7.96 -3.16 10.40
C GLU A 121 -7.61 -1.76 9.86
N LEU A 122 -6.70 -1.68 8.89
CA LEU A 122 -6.40 -0.43 8.22
C LEU A 122 -7.64 0.11 7.49
N GLY A 123 -8.34 -0.73 6.71
CA GLY A 123 -9.59 -0.36 6.06
C GLY A 123 -10.63 0.20 7.04
N ARG A 124 -10.92 -0.51 8.15
CA ARG A 124 -11.84 -0.04 9.20
C ARG A 124 -11.47 1.35 9.73
N ARG A 125 -10.18 1.61 9.98
CA ARG A 125 -9.72 2.92 10.47
C ARG A 125 -9.99 4.06 9.50
N PHE A 126 -10.03 3.76 8.20
CA PHE A 126 -10.35 4.72 7.14
C PHE A 126 -11.80 4.61 6.65
N GLY A 127 -12.68 3.96 7.45
CA GLY A 127 -14.10 3.85 7.16
C GLY A 127 -14.42 2.95 5.98
N GLN A 128 -13.51 2.08 5.55
CA GLN A 128 -13.74 1.20 4.40
C GLN A 128 -14.50 -0.06 4.81
N ASP A 129 -15.49 -0.44 4.00
CA ASP A 129 -16.23 -1.70 4.19
C ASP A 129 -15.45 -2.91 3.67
N ALA A 130 -14.47 -2.69 2.79
CA ALA A 130 -13.66 -3.74 2.18
C ALA A 130 -12.28 -3.25 1.73
N VAL A 131 -11.36 -4.20 1.54
CA VAL A 131 -10.05 -3.99 0.91
C VAL A 131 -9.80 -5.12 -0.08
N PHE A 132 -8.96 -4.88 -1.09
CA PHE A 132 -8.54 -5.96 -1.98
C PHE A 132 -7.25 -6.60 -1.49
N ALA A 133 -7.09 -7.91 -1.73
CA ALA A 133 -5.87 -8.65 -1.52
C ALA A 133 -5.45 -9.35 -2.80
N TRP A 134 -4.24 -9.07 -3.25
CA TRP A 134 -3.65 -9.62 -4.46
C TRP A 134 -2.47 -10.51 -4.11
N THR A 135 -2.56 -11.79 -4.47
CA THR A 135 -1.46 -12.76 -4.41
C THR A 135 -1.10 -13.23 -5.82
N PRO A 136 -0.03 -14.02 -6.01
CA PRO A 136 0.26 -14.57 -7.33
C PRO A 136 -0.88 -15.35 -7.98
N GLY A 137 -1.72 -16.01 -7.18
CA GLY A 137 -2.81 -16.86 -7.68
C GLY A 137 -4.22 -16.26 -7.58
N THR A 138 -4.42 -15.21 -6.78
CA THR A 138 -5.78 -14.75 -6.44
C THR A 138 -5.88 -13.23 -6.32
N TRP A 139 -7.04 -12.69 -6.72
CA TRP A 139 -7.49 -11.34 -6.40
C TRP A 139 -8.78 -11.42 -5.57
N ARG A 140 -8.69 -11.08 -4.29
CA ARG A 140 -9.75 -11.30 -3.31
C ARG A 140 -10.28 -9.98 -2.81
N LEU A 141 -11.58 -9.89 -2.60
CA LEU A 141 -12.22 -8.82 -1.85
C LEU A 141 -12.42 -9.27 -0.40
N LEU A 142 -11.85 -8.53 0.55
CA LEU A 142 -11.89 -8.83 1.98
C LEU A 142 -12.83 -7.83 2.68
N SER A 143 -13.89 -8.30 3.33
CA SER A 143 -14.76 -7.43 4.13
C SER A 143 -14.02 -6.91 5.38
N CYS A 144 -14.12 -5.64 5.70
CA CYS A 144 -13.51 -5.08 6.91
C CYS A 144 -14.18 -5.56 8.22
N ASP A 145 -15.46 -5.91 8.22
CA ASP A 145 -16.25 -6.15 9.44
C ASP A 145 -16.43 -7.64 9.82
N GLY A 146 -15.55 -8.52 9.31
CA GLY A 146 -15.36 -9.87 9.85
C GLY A 146 -16.36 -10.95 9.41
N GLY A 147 -17.49 -10.61 8.77
CA GLY A 147 -18.55 -11.59 8.47
C GLY A 147 -18.47 -12.34 7.14
N ALA A 148 -17.84 -11.77 6.10
CA ALA A 148 -17.74 -12.40 4.79
C ALA A 148 -16.30 -12.33 4.26
N THR A 149 -15.67 -13.49 4.06
CA THR A 149 -14.45 -13.59 3.25
C THR A 149 -14.69 -14.50 2.05
N ASP A 150 -14.07 -14.11 0.94
CA ASP A 150 -13.92 -14.77 -0.36
C ASP A 150 -14.94 -14.50 -1.46
N ILE A 151 -14.46 -13.68 -2.40
CA ILE A 151 -14.75 -13.82 -3.82
C ILE A 151 -13.41 -13.92 -4.52
N ASP A 152 -13.13 -15.06 -5.11
CA ASP A 152 -12.08 -15.20 -6.11
C ASP A 152 -12.52 -14.43 -7.35
N ALA A 153 -12.12 -13.17 -7.46
CA ALA A 153 -12.02 -12.58 -8.78
C ALA A 153 -10.61 -12.92 -9.27
N VAL A 154 -10.50 -13.31 -10.54
CA VAL A 154 -9.22 -13.70 -11.09
C VAL A 154 -8.93 -12.80 -12.31
N LEU A 155 -7.67 -12.70 -12.72
CA LEU A 155 -7.06 -11.47 -13.22
C LEU A 155 -7.01 -11.40 -14.76
N VAL A 156 -7.38 -10.25 -15.36
CA VAL A 156 -6.93 -9.87 -16.72
C VAL A 156 -5.93 -8.74 -16.60
N ARG A 157 -4.76 -8.92 -17.21
CA ARG A 157 -3.81 -7.84 -17.49
C ARG A 157 -4.06 -7.32 -18.88
N ASP A 158 -4.24 -6.02 -19.00
CA ASP A 158 -3.78 -5.31 -20.19
C ASP A 158 -2.58 -4.48 -19.74
N ALA A 159 -1.41 -4.73 -20.31
CA ALA A 159 -0.27 -3.84 -20.13
C ALA A 159 -0.57 -2.54 -20.90
N VAL A 160 -1.04 -1.51 -20.21
CA VAL A 160 -1.16 -0.18 -20.81
C VAL A 160 0.15 0.57 -20.55
N GLY A 161 1.02 0.55 -21.56
CA GLY A 161 2.10 1.53 -21.75
C GLY A 161 3.32 1.40 -20.83
N THR A 162 4.49 1.33 -21.44
CA THR A 162 5.76 1.68 -20.81
C THR A 162 5.75 3.20 -20.53
N ILE A 163 6.04 3.63 -19.30
CA ILE A 163 6.31 5.06 -19.07
C ILE A 163 7.67 5.36 -19.71
N PRO A 164 7.80 6.34 -20.63
CA PRO A 164 9.11 6.76 -21.09
C PRO A 164 9.88 7.29 -19.87
N THR A 165 11.02 6.67 -19.60
CA THR A 165 11.95 7.04 -18.53
C THR A 165 12.32 8.51 -18.66
N GLY A 166 11.70 9.35 -17.83
CA GLY A 166 11.88 10.80 -17.90
C GLY A 166 11.15 11.55 -16.79
N ALA A 167 11.23 11.05 -15.56
CA ALA A 167 11.02 11.87 -14.35
C ALA A 167 11.55 11.11 -13.14
N GLU A 168 12.55 11.69 -12.48
CA GLU A 168 13.15 11.15 -11.26
C GLU A 168 12.08 10.84 -10.21
N SER A 169 11.81 9.55 -10.05
CA SER A 169 11.04 9.02 -8.94
C SER A 169 11.85 9.24 -7.67
N ARG A 170 11.43 10.19 -6.83
CA ARG A 170 12.00 10.36 -5.49
C ARG A 170 11.77 9.09 -4.69
N ARG A 171 12.76 8.21 -4.67
CA ARG A 171 12.88 7.17 -3.64
C ARG A 171 13.06 7.91 -2.31
N ARG A 172 12.07 7.85 -1.42
CA ARG A 172 12.36 8.08 0.00
C ARG A 172 12.72 6.72 0.59
N ALA A 173 14.02 6.43 0.66
CA ALA A 173 14.54 5.32 1.46
C ALA A 173 14.08 5.49 2.92
N PRO A 174 13.90 4.41 3.69
CA PRO A 174 13.76 4.53 5.14
C PRO A 174 14.99 5.27 5.67
N GLY A 175 14.75 6.34 6.41
CA GLY A 175 15.79 7.24 6.89
C GLY A 175 16.88 6.46 7.62
N ARG A 176 18.10 6.49 7.07
CA ARG A 176 19.31 6.23 7.85
C ARG A 176 19.29 7.25 9.00
N ALA A 177 19.31 6.78 10.24
CA ALA A 177 19.50 7.65 11.39
C ALA A 177 20.68 8.59 11.12
N PRO A 178 20.60 9.89 11.49
CA PRO A 178 21.71 10.80 11.29
C PRO A 178 22.94 10.22 11.99
N ALA A 179 24.04 10.11 11.24
CA ALA A 179 25.32 9.75 11.82
C ALA A 179 25.62 10.75 12.95
N ARG A 180 25.98 10.23 14.13
CA ARG A 180 26.55 11.05 15.21
C ARG A 180 27.69 11.88 14.61
N PRO A 181 27.77 13.20 14.91
CA PRO A 181 28.95 13.97 14.53
C PRO A 181 30.20 13.31 15.14
N PRO A 182 31.36 13.37 14.46
CA PRO A 182 32.59 12.85 15.01
C PRO A 182 32.86 13.55 16.35
N THR A 183 33.06 12.76 17.40
CA THR A 183 33.55 13.25 18.69
C THR A 183 34.87 13.98 18.44
N ALA A 184 34.98 15.22 18.91
CA ALA A 184 36.22 15.98 18.83
C ALA A 184 37.39 15.18 19.44
N PRO A 185 38.59 15.23 18.86
CA PRO A 185 39.77 14.63 19.48
C PRO A 185 40.04 15.31 20.83
N PRO A 186 40.55 14.58 21.84
CA PRO A 186 40.94 15.18 23.10
C PRO A 186 42.03 16.25 22.87
N PRO A 187 42.07 17.34 23.66
CA PRO A 187 43.11 18.34 23.54
C PRO A 187 44.49 17.72 23.75
N ALA A 188 45.44 18.11 22.91
CA ALA A 188 46.84 17.76 23.08
C ALA A 188 47.31 18.24 24.47
N GLY A 189 47.85 17.31 25.27
CA GLY A 189 48.54 17.65 26.50
C GLY A 189 49.75 18.55 26.19
N PRO A 190 50.21 19.36 27.15
CA PRO A 190 51.33 20.27 26.93
C PRO A 190 52.61 19.51 26.58
N GLU A 191 53.25 19.93 25.48
CA GLU A 191 54.59 19.52 25.06
C GLU A 191 55.59 19.74 26.21
N THR A 192 56.24 18.66 26.65
CA THR A 192 57.41 18.75 27.51
C THR A 192 58.63 19.09 26.65
N THR A 193 59.10 20.33 26.73
CA THR A 193 60.38 20.74 26.15
C THR A 193 61.54 20.01 26.85
N PRO A 194 62.48 19.38 26.12
CA PRO A 194 63.66 18.79 26.74
C PRO A 194 64.67 19.88 27.16
N VAL A 195 65.01 19.90 28.45
CA VAL A 195 66.13 20.66 29.00
C VAL A 195 67.43 19.95 28.59
N SER A 196 68.31 20.68 27.89
CA SER A 196 69.68 20.22 27.62
C SER A 196 70.55 20.34 28.89
N PRO A 197 71.49 19.41 29.13
CA PRO A 197 72.35 19.46 30.31
C PRO A 197 73.44 20.54 30.16
N PRO A 198 73.91 21.16 31.26
CA PRO A 198 75.05 22.05 31.22
C PRO A 198 76.37 21.27 31.08
N VAL A 199 77.34 21.95 30.47
CA VAL A 199 78.73 21.52 30.20
C VAL A 199 79.50 21.22 31.47
#